data_AF-A0A6P1AGA3-F1
#
_entry.id   AF-A0A6P1AGA3-F1
#
_cell.length_a   1.000
_cell.length_b   1.000
_cell.length_c   1.000
_cell.angle_alpha   90.00
_cell.angle_beta   90.00
_cell.angle_gamma   90.00
#
_symmetry.space_group_name_H-M   'P 1'
#
loop_
_entity.id
_entity.type
_entity.pdbx_description
1 polymer ?
#
loop_
_entity_poly.entity_id
_entity_poly.type
_entity_poly.pdbx_seq_one_letter_code
_entity_poly.pdbx_strand_id
1 'polypeptide(L)'
;MLKVPEKWIIIKGESINKYSDVISQTYQGELEGIVVTGVFSQAEMLALKTKLATKKTGFYPTPYGETWGKILVAQGNDKSDYFAAAEKFRAELKEIFPTDFEATIKSIVRQLSGNKAVELPGEQGRAYTPATIRFAYPNHGGIPIHIGNEFLHDSAYNYLKEIAQLVDGLSYFVVVNKAEAGGELILYDLPAERLKKSETDREKIREAKQSIDKFPRKIIVPEIGDLVIFQGGSILHCIADILGNETRITIGGSLALSRDREKVYYWS
;
A
#
# COMPACT_ATOMS: atom_id res chain seq x y z
N MET A 1 21.18 -9.64 -4.75
CA MET A 1 20.90 -9.11 -3.39
C MET A 1 20.17 -7.80 -3.57
N LEU A 2 18.95 -7.67 -3.04
CA LEU A 2 18.17 -6.43 -3.13
C LEU A 2 19.00 -5.30 -2.52
N LYS A 3 19.15 -4.19 -3.25
CA LYS A 3 19.74 -2.96 -2.74
C LYS A 3 18.60 -2.00 -2.46
N VAL A 4 18.59 -1.41 -1.26
CA VAL A 4 17.64 -0.35 -0.91
C VAL A 4 18.38 0.98 -0.69
N PRO A 5 17.70 2.11 -0.88
CA PRO A 5 18.24 3.45 -0.63
C PRO A 5 18.59 3.71 0.84
N GLU A 6 19.21 4.87 1.11
CA GLU A 6 19.35 5.39 2.48
C GLU A 6 17.97 5.59 3.15
N LYS A 7 17.92 5.35 4.47
CA LYS A 7 16.68 5.28 5.30
C LYS A 7 15.72 4.15 4.96
N TRP A 8 16.16 3.17 4.18
CA TRP A 8 15.44 1.93 3.96
C TRP A 8 16.16 0.76 4.60
N ILE A 9 15.39 -0.22 5.07
CA ILE A 9 15.94 -1.48 5.60
C ILE A 9 15.27 -2.69 4.95
N ILE A 10 16.05 -3.76 4.84
CA ILE A 10 15.59 -5.07 4.37
C ILE A 10 15.58 -6.01 5.56
N ILE A 11 14.44 -6.62 5.83
CA ILE A 11 14.22 -7.54 6.94
C ILE A 11 13.90 -8.91 6.34
N LYS A 12 14.69 -9.93 6.68
CA LYS A 12 14.31 -11.31 6.40
C LYS A 12 13.19 -11.72 7.34
N GLY A 13 12.18 -12.44 6.86
CA GLY A 13 11.02 -12.86 7.68
C GLY A 13 11.42 -13.51 9.01
N GLU A 14 12.47 -14.34 9.03
CA GLU A 14 13.01 -15.00 10.22
C GLU A 14 13.61 -14.07 11.29
N SER A 15 13.93 -12.83 10.95
CA SER A 15 14.56 -11.84 11.84
C SER A 15 13.63 -10.69 12.22
N ILE A 16 12.35 -10.78 11.87
CA ILE A 16 11.40 -9.67 12.03
C ILE A 16 11.21 -9.23 13.49
N ASN A 17 11.36 -10.17 14.43
CA ASN A 17 11.27 -9.92 15.88
C ASN A 17 12.36 -8.97 16.43
N LYS A 18 13.43 -8.71 15.67
CA LYS A 18 14.50 -7.77 16.04
C LYS A 18 14.16 -6.31 15.71
N TYR A 19 13.05 -6.06 15.01
CA TYR A 19 12.69 -4.78 14.42
C TYR A 19 11.35 -4.28 14.98
N SER A 20 11.20 -4.27 16.30
CA SER A 20 9.91 -4.07 16.95
C SER A 20 9.38 -2.64 16.97
N ASP A 21 10.10 -1.65 16.43
CA ASP A 21 9.62 -0.26 16.43
C ASP A 21 9.63 0.39 15.05
N VAL A 22 9.90 -0.40 13.99
CA VAL A 22 10.13 0.17 12.66
C VAL A 22 8.88 0.82 12.05
N ILE A 23 7.67 0.40 12.45
CA ILE A 23 6.45 1.12 12.05
C ILE A 23 6.44 2.54 12.64
N SER A 24 6.79 2.70 13.92
CA SER A 24 6.88 4.02 14.57
C SER A 24 8.00 4.86 13.97
N GLN A 25 9.19 4.27 13.74
CA GLN A 25 10.33 4.94 13.12
C GLN A 25 10.01 5.41 11.70
N THR A 26 9.30 4.59 10.93
CA THR A 26 8.82 4.96 9.58
C THR A 26 7.81 6.08 9.68
N TYR A 27 6.89 6.04 10.64
CA TYR A 27 5.94 7.13 10.88
C TYR A 27 6.61 8.46 11.26
N GLN A 28 7.73 8.41 11.98
CA GLN A 28 8.47 9.58 12.46
C GLN A 28 9.47 10.13 11.42
N GLY A 29 9.64 9.44 10.28
CA GLY A 29 10.59 9.83 9.23
C GLY A 29 12.06 9.49 9.54
N GLU A 30 12.29 8.68 10.56
CA GLU A 30 13.61 8.08 10.84
C GLU A 30 13.95 7.04 9.77
N LEU A 31 12.94 6.27 9.36
CA LEU A 31 12.95 5.41 8.18
C LEU A 31 11.96 5.95 7.14
N GLU A 32 12.25 5.73 5.87
CA GLU A 32 11.34 6.04 4.77
C GLU A 32 10.54 4.82 4.32
N GLY A 33 11.09 3.63 4.54
CA GLY A 33 10.40 2.38 4.26
C GLY A 33 11.20 1.13 4.60
N ILE A 34 10.52 0.01 4.51
CA ILE A 34 11.03 -1.32 4.83
C ILE A 34 10.58 -2.31 3.77
N VAL A 35 11.43 -3.30 3.50
CA VAL A 35 11.07 -4.48 2.71
C VAL A 35 11.23 -5.71 3.60
N VAL A 36 10.14 -6.44 3.83
CA VAL A 36 10.17 -7.75 4.48
C VAL A 36 10.18 -8.82 3.39
N THR A 37 11.29 -9.55 3.27
CA THR A 37 11.50 -10.47 2.16
C THR A 37 10.86 -11.83 2.41
N GLY A 38 10.27 -12.43 1.38
CA GLY A 38 9.74 -13.79 1.41
C GLY A 38 8.60 -13.97 2.42
N VAL A 39 7.74 -12.96 2.57
CA VAL A 39 6.55 -13.04 3.42
C VAL A 39 5.60 -14.13 2.90
N PHE A 40 5.44 -14.18 1.59
CA PHE A 40 4.79 -15.28 0.90
C PHE A 40 5.80 -15.93 -0.05
N SER A 41 5.70 -17.24 -0.24
CA SER A 41 6.52 -17.94 -1.22
C SER A 41 6.09 -17.62 -2.65
N GLN A 42 7.02 -17.78 -3.60
CA GLN A 42 6.71 -17.64 -5.02
C GLN A 42 5.63 -18.64 -5.49
N ALA A 43 5.59 -19.84 -4.90
CA ALA A 43 4.57 -20.85 -5.21
C ALA A 43 3.17 -20.39 -4.78
N GLU A 44 3.03 -19.77 -3.59
CA GLU A 44 1.76 -19.21 -3.13
C GLU A 44 1.30 -18.06 -4.03
N MET A 45 2.22 -17.17 -4.42
CA MET A 45 1.90 -16.05 -5.30
C MET A 45 1.52 -16.51 -6.70
N LEU A 46 2.18 -17.54 -7.24
CA LEU A 46 1.80 -18.16 -8.50
C LEU A 46 0.41 -18.79 -8.43
N ALA A 47 0.09 -19.53 -7.36
CA ALA A 47 -1.22 -20.11 -7.16
C ALA A 47 -2.33 -19.04 -7.07
N LEU A 48 -2.05 -17.92 -6.38
CA LEU A 48 -2.94 -16.77 -6.35
C LEU A 48 -3.13 -16.17 -7.76
N LYS A 49 -2.04 -15.91 -8.50
CA LYS A 49 -2.08 -15.40 -9.89
C LYS A 49 -2.97 -16.28 -10.77
N THR A 50 -2.81 -17.60 -10.71
CA THR A 50 -3.61 -18.54 -11.51
C THR A 50 -5.09 -18.46 -11.16
N LYS A 51 -5.45 -18.42 -9.87
CA LYS A 51 -6.86 -18.26 -9.48
C LYS A 51 -7.42 -16.90 -9.91
N LEU A 52 -6.65 -15.81 -9.79
CA LEU A 52 -7.08 -14.48 -10.24
C LEU A 52 -7.38 -14.44 -11.75
N ALA A 53 -6.63 -15.16 -12.58
CA ALA A 53 -6.89 -15.23 -14.03
C ALA A 53 -8.27 -15.82 -14.38
N THR A 54 -8.85 -16.63 -13.48
CA THR A 54 -10.18 -17.22 -13.65
C THR A 54 -11.33 -16.34 -13.14
N LYS A 55 -11.03 -15.32 -12.30
CA LYS A 55 -12.05 -14.40 -11.76
C LYS A 55 -12.63 -13.53 -12.88
N LYS A 56 -13.93 -13.24 -12.78
CA LYS A 56 -14.70 -12.46 -13.79
C LYS A 56 -15.47 -11.27 -13.22
N THR A 57 -15.52 -11.12 -11.90
CA THR A 57 -16.31 -10.08 -11.23
C THR A 57 -15.53 -9.42 -10.12
N GLY A 58 -15.98 -8.24 -9.68
CA GLY A 58 -15.35 -7.46 -8.62
C GLY A 58 -14.15 -6.62 -9.08
N PHE A 59 -13.95 -6.52 -10.40
CA PHE A 59 -12.93 -5.68 -11.01
C PHE A 59 -13.49 -4.30 -11.36
N TYR A 60 -12.68 -3.28 -11.11
CA TYR A 60 -12.99 -1.89 -11.39
C TYR A 60 -11.87 -1.29 -12.25
N PRO A 61 -12.20 -0.62 -13.36
CA PRO A 61 -11.20 -0.09 -14.29
C PRO A 61 -10.39 1.06 -13.66
N THR A 62 -9.14 1.17 -14.08
CA THR A 62 -8.21 2.25 -13.72
C THR A 62 -7.43 2.68 -14.97
N PRO A 63 -6.77 3.85 -14.97
CA PRO A 63 -5.98 4.28 -16.13
C PRO A 63 -4.87 3.29 -16.54
N TYR A 64 -4.31 2.55 -15.59
CA TYR A 64 -3.20 1.60 -15.81
C TYR A 64 -3.65 0.14 -15.93
N GLY A 65 -4.95 -0.14 -15.84
CA GLY A 65 -5.49 -1.50 -15.86
C GLY A 65 -6.74 -1.63 -15.00
N GLU A 66 -6.70 -2.44 -13.94
CA GLU A 66 -7.86 -2.65 -13.07
C GLU A 66 -7.48 -2.90 -11.60
N THR A 67 -8.48 -2.82 -10.74
CA THR A 67 -8.38 -3.22 -9.34
C THR A 67 -9.47 -4.21 -8.99
N TRP A 68 -9.12 -5.31 -8.32
CA TRP A 68 -10.08 -6.20 -7.68
C TRP A 68 -10.30 -5.77 -6.24
N GLY A 69 -11.56 -5.54 -5.90
CA GLY A 69 -11.94 -4.85 -4.66
C GLY A 69 -12.09 -3.34 -4.87
N LYS A 70 -13.03 -2.74 -4.14
CA LYS A 70 -13.42 -1.34 -4.31
C LYS A 70 -12.50 -0.43 -3.49
N ILE A 71 -11.94 0.61 -4.10
CA ILE A 71 -11.08 1.59 -3.41
C ILE A 71 -11.91 2.60 -2.60
N LEU A 72 -11.42 2.97 -1.42
CA LEU A 72 -12.14 3.87 -0.50
C LEU A 72 -12.30 5.28 -1.05
N VAL A 73 -11.25 5.84 -1.67
CA VAL A 73 -11.20 7.25 -2.11
C VAL A 73 -12.23 7.62 -3.19
N ALA A 74 -12.95 6.65 -3.74
CA ALA A 74 -13.98 6.88 -4.77
C ALA A 74 -15.42 6.83 -4.22
N GLN A 75 -15.61 6.73 -2.90
CA GLN A 75 -16.94 6.47 -2.32
C GLN A 75 -17.61 7.69 -1.69
N GLY A 76 -16.84 8.70 -1.26
CA GLY A 76 -17.38 9.85 -0.52
C GLY A 76 -18.05 9.45 0.80
N ASN A 77 -19.12 10.14 1.17
CA ASN A 77 -19.78 9.95 2.47
C ASN A 77 -20.54 8.63 2.59
N ASP A 78 -21.26 8.22 1.54
CA ASP A 78 -21.99 6.95 1.54
C ASP A 78 -21.08 5.80 1.12
N LYS A 79 -20.68 5.02 2.13
CA LYS A 79 -19.77 3.88 1.96
C LYS A 79 -20.50 2.55 1.94
N SER A 80 -21.83 2.53 1.79
CA SER A 80 -22.63 1.30 1.88
C SER A 80 -22.22 0.25 0.84
N ASP A 81 -22.07 0.66 -0.42
CA ASP A 81 -21.57 -0.21 -1.48
C ASP A 81 -20.14 -0.69 -1.24
N TYR A 82 -19.30 0.17 -0.66
CA TYR A 82 -17.92 -0.19 -0.32
C TYR A 82 -17.87 -1.25 0.77
N PHE A 83 -18.67 -1.12 1.82
CA PHE A 83 -18.71 -2.12 2.89
C PHE A 83 -19.25 -3.47 2.38
N ALA A 84 -20.29 -3.47 1.56
CA ALA A 84 -20.80 -4.69 0.93
C ALA A 84 -19.73 -5.34 0.02
N ALA A 85 -19.02 -4.54 -0.77
CA ALA A 85 -17.92 -5.01 -1.61
C ALA A 85 -16.73 -5.51 -0.79
N ALA A 86 -16.41 -4.87 0.34
CA ALA A 86 -15.33 -5.25 1.24
C ALA A 86 -15.59 -6.60 1.90
N GLU A 87 -16.82 -6.85 2.39
CA GLU A 87 -17.20 -8.14 2.95
C GLU A 87 -17.05 -9.27 1.93
N LYS A 88 -17.60 -9.06 0.72
CA LYS A 88 -17.48 -10.02 -0.38
C LYS A 88 -16.02 -10.25 -0.79
N PHE A 89 -15.23 -9.18 -0.93
CA PHE A 89 -13.81 -9.26 -1.27
C PHE A 89 -13.04 -10.10 -0.25
N ARG A 90 -13.26 -9.87 1.06
CA ARG A 90 -12.57 -10.62 2.13
C ARG A 90 -12.90 -12.11 2.09
N ALA A 91 -14.18 -12.46 1.90
CA ALA A 91 -14.61 -13.85 1.78
C ALA A 91 -13.96 -14.54 0.57
N GLU A 92 -13.99 -13.90 -0.59
CA GLU A 92 -13.40 -14.44 -1.81
C GLU A 92 -11.86 -14.48 -1.76
N LEU A 93 -11.22 -13.50 -1.12
CA LEU A 93 -9.78 -13.49 -0.92
C LEU A 93 -9.35 -14.70 -0.09
N LYS A 94 -10.07 -15.00 0.99
CA LYS A 94 -9.80 -16.17 1.84
C LYS A 94 -9.91 -17.50 1.09
N GLU A 95 -10.79 -17.58 0.09
CA GLU A 95 -10.95 -18.77 -0.75
C GLU A 95 -9.79 -18.94 -1.75
N ILE A 96 -9.34 -17.84 -2.35
CA ILE A 96 -8.34 -17.91 -3.41
C ILE A 96 -6.90 -17.87 -2.87
N PHE A 97 -6.65 -17.14 -1.80
CA PHE A 97 -5.30 -17.02 -1.24
C PHE A 97 -4.90 -18.33 -0.54
N PRO A 98 -3.75 -18.95 -0.90
CA PRO A 98 -3.35 -20.24 -0.31
C PRO A 98 -3.15 -20.20 1.22
N THR A 99 -2.67 -19.07 1.72
CA THR A 99 -2.46 -18.77 3.14
C THR A 99 -3.38 -17.64 3.56
N ASP A 100 -3.76 -17.58 4.83
CA ASP A 100 -4.56 -16.49 5.37
C ASP A 100 -3.78 -15.15 5.28
N PHE A 101 -4.11 -14.37 4.25
CA PHE A 101 -3.48 -13.09 3.97
C PHE A 101 -3.64 -12.11 5.14
N GLU A 102 -4.85 -11.97 5.69
CA GLU A 102 -5.11 -11.04 6.79
C GLU A 102 -4.33 -11.43 8.04
N ALA A 103 -4.34 -12.72 8.41
CA ALA A 103 -3.59 -13.19 9.57
C ALA A 103 -2.08 -12.97 9.40
N THR A 104 -1.55 -13.20 8.20
CA THR A 104 -0.12 -13.01 7.89
C THR A 104 0.28 -11.55 7.99
N ILE A 105 -0.47 -10.63 7.35
CA ILE A 105 -0.21 -9.19 7.43
C ILE A 105 -0.34 -8.69 8.87
N LYS A 106 -1.38 -9.09 9.60
CA LYS A 106 -1.55 -8.71 11.02
C LYS A 106 -0.36 -9.18 11.87
N SER A 107 0.09 -10.42 11.68
CA SER A 107 1.22 -10.98 12.44
C SER A 107 2.51 -10.19 12.19
N ILE A 108 2.78 -9.85 10.94
CA ILE A 108 3.97 -9.07 10.56
C ILE A 108 3.89 -7.66 11.12
N VAL A 109 2.80 -6.94 10.86
CA VAL A 109 2.63 -5.56 11.33
C VAL A 109 2.66 -5.51 12.86
N ARG A 110 2.10 -6.50 13.56
CA ARG A 110 2.16 -6.61 15.02
C ARG A 110 3.60 -6.71 15.50
N GLN A 111 4.42 -7.55 14.88
CA GLN A 111 5.84 -7.68 15.26
C GLN A 111 6.61 -6.39 15.00
N LEU A 112 6.40 -5.75 13.85
CA LEU A 112 7.09 -4.51 13.45
C LEU A 112 6.66 -3.26 14.23
N SER A 113 5.54 -3.33 14.96
CA SER A 113 4.94 -2.22 15.71
C SER A 113 5.05 -2.38 17.23
N GLY A 114 5.79 -3.38 17.69
CA GLY A 114 6.07 -3.57 19.11
C GLY A 114 4.93 -4.27 19.82
N ASN A 115 4.31 -5.22 19.13
CA ASN A 115 3.15 -6.00 19.57
C ASN A 115 1.85 -5.20 19.76
N LYS A 116 1.74 -4.02 19.15
CA LYS A 116 0.48 -3.26 19.11
C LYS A 116 -0.63 -4.10 18.48
N ALA A 117 -1.88 -3.82 18.87
CA ALA A 117 -3.02 -4.46 18.24
C ALA A 117 -3.09 -4.06 16.76
N VAL A 118 -3.41 -4.99 15.86
CA VAL A 118 -3.55 -4.72 14.43
C VAL A 118 -4.96 -5.08 13.99
N GLU A 119 -5.72 -4.09 13.54
CA GLU A 119 -7.16 -4.21 13.35
C GLU A 119 -7.61 -3.59 12.02
N LEU A 120 -8.67 -4.14 11.44
CA LEU A 120 -9.42 -3.42 10.41
C LEU A 120 -10.25 -2.33 11.10
N PRO A 121 -10.27 -1.10 10.57
CA PRO A 121 -11.27 -0.13 10.97
C PRO A 121 -12.68 -0.69 10.83
N GLY A 122 -13.55 -0.38 11.79
CA GLY A 122 -14.95 -0.75 11.77
C GLY A 122 -15.85 0.47 11.96
N GLU A 123 -16.76 0.73 11.04
CA GLU A 123 -17.70 1.85 11.08
C GLU A 123 -19.12 1.31 11.05
N GLN A 124 -19.92 1.63 12.07
CA GLN A 124 -21.31 1.14 12.19
C GLN A 124 -21.42 -0.40 12.09
N GLY A 125 -20.47 -1.11 12.71
CA GLY A 125 -20.42 -2.58 12.68
C GLY A 125 -19.93 -3.20 11.36
N ARG A 126 -19.54 -2.38 10.37
CA ARG A 126 -19.04 -2.84 9.07
C ARG A 126 -17.53 -2.62 8.99
N ALA A 127 -16.80 -3.63 8.54
CA ALA A 127 -15.34 -3.57 8.44
C ALA A 127 -14.88 -3.04 7.07
N TYR A 128 -13.78 -2.30 7.07
CA TYR A 128 -13.10 -1.89 5.84
C TYR A 128 -12.45 -3.09 5.13
N THR A 129 -12.16 -2.96 3.84
CA THR A 129 -11.37 -3.99 3.14
C THR A 129 -9.92 -3.92 3.61
N PRO A 130 -9.22 -5.05 3.87
CA PRO A 130 -7.83 -5.03 4.28
C PRO A 130 -6.91 -4.52 3.16
N ALA A 131 -7.27 -4.83 1.92
CA ALA A 131 -6.46 -4.58 0.74
C ALA A 131 -7.35 -4.46 -0.51
N THR A 132 -6.74 -4.02 -1.61
CA THR A 132 -7.21 -4.25 -2.98
C THR A 132 -6.10 -4.93 -3.78
N ILE A 133 -6.45 -5.62 -4.87
CA ILE A 133 -5.45 -6.19 -5.80
C ILE A 133 -5.41 -5.34 -7.07
N ARG A 134 -4.27 -4.73 -7.34
CA ARG A 134 -4.06 -3.88 -8.51
C ARG A 134 -3.35 -4.65 -9.62
N PHE A 135 -3.89 -4.52 -10.82
CA PHE A 135 -3.38 -5.09 -12.06
C PHE A 135 -2.94 -3.93 -12.95
N ALA A 136 -1.63 -3.79 -13.14
CA ALA A 136 -1.07 -2.82 -14.08
C ALA A 136 -0.65 -3.55 -15.35
N TYR A 137 -1.32 -3.22 -16.46
CA TYR A 137 -1.17 -3.90 -17.73
C TYR A 137 0.00 -3.36 -18.54
N PRO A 138 0.70 -4.23 -19.31
CA PRO A 138 1.74 -3.76 -20.19
C PRO A 138 1.23 -2.75 -21.20
N ASN A 139 2.03 -1.73 -21.50
CA ASN A 139 1.71 -0.65 -22.45
C ASN A 139 0.54 0.28 -22.04
N HIS A 140 0.06 0.19 -20.79
CA HIS A 140 -0.92 1.13 -20.22
C HIS A 140 -0.25 2.17 -19.28
N GLY A 141 1.08 2.20 -19.26
CA GLY A 141 1.87 2.99 -18.32
C GLY A 141 1.94 2.35 -16.93
N GLY A 142 2.44 3.12 -15.96
CA GLY A 142 2.50 2.72 -14.55
C GLY A 142 1.36 3.31 -13.71
N ILE A 143 1.43 3.10 -12.39
CA ILE A 143 0.54 3.81 -11.46
C ILE A 143 1.02 5.26 -11.36
N PRO A 144 0.17 6.27 -11.69
CA PRO A 144 0.58 7.66 -11.75
C PRO A 144 1.19 8.20 -10.45
N ILE A 145 1.96 9.28 -10.56
CA ILE A 145 2.58 9.96 -9.42
C ILE A 145 1.50 10.50 -8.48
N HIS A 146 1.57 10.07 -7.21
CA HIS A 146 0.66 10.49 -6.15
C HIS A 146 1.36 10.51 -4.78
N ILE A 147 0.65 11.05 -3.80
CA ILE A 147 1.04 11.12 -2.39
C ILE A 147 -0.21 10.86 -1.55
N GLY A 148 -0.16 9.96 -0.57
CA GLY A 148 -1.33 9.49 0.16
C GLY A 148 -2.10 10.61 0.86
N ASN A 149 -1.39 11.63 1.36
CA ASN A 149 -2.00 12.79 2.00
C ASN A 149 -2.96 13.57 1.07
N GLU A 150 -2.83 13.45 -0.27
CA GLU A 150 -3.71 14.14 -1.22
C GLU A 150 -5.17 13.69 -1.13
N PHE A 151 -5.39 12.48 -0.63
CA PHE A 151 -6.71 11.85 -0.49
C PHE A 151 -7.42 12.20 0.82
N LEU A 152 -6.72 12.81 1.78
CA LEU A 152 -7.30 13.13 3.09
C LEU A 152 -8.38 14.21 3.05
N HIS A 153 -8.54 14.91 1.93
CA HIS A 153 -9.68 15.81 1.73
C HIS A 153 -10.98 15.09 1.41
N ASP A 154 -10.90 13.85 0.92
CA ASP A 154 -12.08 13.10 0.54
C ASP A 154 -12.90 12.72 1.79
N SER A 155 -14.21 12.85 1.68
CA SER A 155 -15.12 12.63 2.80
C SER A 155 -15.23 11.15 3.17
N ALA A 156 -14.80 10.23 2.29
CA ALA A 156 -14.66 8.81 2.59
C ALA A 156 -13.72 8.54 3.78
N TYR A 157 -12.76 9.44 4.05
CA TYR A 157 -11.80 9.30 5.15
C TYR A 157 -12.26 9.92 6.47
N ASN A 158 -13.45 10.55 6.54
CA ASN A 158 -13.87 11.31 7.73
C ASN A 158 -13.84 10.47 9.01
N TYR A 159 -14.42 9.27 8.98
CA TYR A 159 -14.37 8.36 10.12
C TYR A 159 -12.93 7.93 10.47
N LEU A 160 -12.13 7.60 9.47
CA LEU A 160 -10.73 7.21 9.67
C LEU A 160 -9.91 8.33 10.33
N LYS A 161 -10.19 9.61 10.03
CA LYS A 161 -9.53 10.76 10.67
C LYS A 161 -9.84 10.84 12.16
N GLU A 162 -11.02 10.39 12.59
CA GLU A 162 -11.41 10.41 14.00
C GLU A 162 -10.60 9.39 14.81
N ILE A 163 -10.31 8.22 14.21
CA ILE A 163 -9.70 7.10 14.94
C ILE A 163 -8.18 6.94 14.72
N ALA A 164 -7.63 7.49 13.63
CA ALA A 164 -6.25 7.24 13.21
C ALA A 164 -5.45 8.50 12.85
N GLN A 165 -4.11 8.38 12.94
CA GLN A 165 -3.11 9.35 12.50
C GLN A 165 -2.89 9.18 10.99
N LEU A 166 -3.83 9.68 10.18
CA LEU A 166 -3.81 9.48 8.72
C LEU A 166 -2.78 10.32 7.97
N VAL A 167 -2.44 11.48 8.52
CA VAL A 167 -1.34 12.30 8.01
C VAL A 167 -0.06 11.48 8.09
N ASP A 168 0.65 11.44 6.97
CA ASP A 168 1.88 10.66 6.81
C ASP A 168 1.66 9.16 7.04
N GLY A 169 0.42 8.71 6.80
CA GLY A 169 0.06 7.30 6.81
C GLY A 169 0.95 6.47 5.90
N LEU A 170 1.14 5.21 6.26
CA LEU A 170 2.02 4.32 5.51
C LEU A 170 1.23 3.64 4.39
N SER A 171 1.90 3.36 3.29
CA SER A 171 1.40 2.46 2.26
C SER A 171 2.06 1.10 2.42
N TYR A 172 1.32 0.04 2.13
CA TYR A 172 1.86 -1.30 2.10
C TYR A 172 1.40 -2.08 0.87
N PHE A 173 2.24 -2.96 0.35
CA PHE A 173 1.84 -3.91 -0.68
C PHE A 173 2.75 -5.14 -0.74
N VAL A 174 2.21 -6.22 -1.27
CA VAL A 174 2.91 -7.46 -1.60
C VAL A 174 2.91 -7.65 -3.10
N VAL A 175 4.05 -8.10 -3.64
CA VAL A 175 4.17 -8.43 -5.07
C VAL A 175 3.62 -9.83 -5.34
N VAL A 176 2.54 -9.91 -6.12
CA VAL A 176 1.97 -11.19 -6.57
C VAL A 176 2.61 -11.62 -7.90
N ASN A 177 2.81 -10.68 -8.82
CA ASN A 177 3.50 -10.91 -10.08
C ASN A 177 4.30 -9.67 -10.48
N LYS A 178 5.50 -9.90 -11.04
CA LYS A 178 6.33 -8.84 -11.63
C LYS A 178 6.02 -8.71 -13.12
N ALA A 179 6.22 -7.51 -13.65
CA ALA A 179 6.35 -7.31 -15.08
C ALA A 179 7.67 -7.91 -15.59
N GLU A 180 7.81 -8.08 -16.91
CA GLU A 180 9.09 -8.48 -17.52
C GLU A 180 10.16 -7.39 -17.34
N ALA A 181 9.75 -6.12 -17.52
CA ALA A 181 10.58 -4.96 -17.22
C ALA A 181 9.71 -3.78 -16.74
N GLY A 182 10.33 -2.84 -16.03
CA GLY A 182 9.62 -1.73 -15.41
C GLY A 182 8.80 -2.16 -14.19
N GLY A 183 7.78 -1.38 -13.83
CA GLY A 183 6.93 -1.66 -12.68
C GLY A 183 7.59 -1.53 -11.30
N GLU A 184 8.75 -0.88 -11.22
CA GLU A 184 9.43 -0.56 -9.97
C GLU A 184 8.64 0.50 -9.18
N LEU A 185 8.77 0.48 -7.84
CA LEU A 185 8.32 1.61 -7.02
C LEU A 185 9.36 2.72 -7.11
N ILE A 186 8.95 3.89 -7.60
CA ILE A 186 9.79 5.09 -7.67
C ILE A 186 9.31 6.07 -6.60
N LEU A 187 10.25 6.54 -5.79
CA LEU A 187 10.05 7.52 -4.73
C LEU A 187 10.85 8.78 -5.08
N TYR A 188 10.24 9.95 -4.94
CA TYR A 188 10.89 11.22 -5.26
C TYR A 188 11.30 11.94 -3.98
N ASP A 189 12.58 12.32 -3.92
CA ASP A 189 13.15 13.04 -2.78
C ASP A 189 12.88 14.55 -2.93
N LEU A 190 11.84 15.02 -2.24
CA LEU A 190 11.48 16.43 -2.26
C LEU A 190 12.18 17.18 -1.13
N PRO A 191 12.73 18.39 -1.40
CA PRO A 191 13.23 19.25 -0.34
C PRO A 191 12.15 19.51 0.72
N ALA A 192 12.48 19.30 2.00
CA ALA A 192 11.55 19.41 3.14
C ALA A 192 10.77 20.74 3.18
N GLU A 193 11.33 21.81 2.61
CA GLU A 193 10.71 23.14 2.52
C GLU A 193 9.48 23.17 1.59
N ARG A 194 9.39 22.29 0.59
CA ARG A 194 8.28 22.23 -0.38
C ARG A 194 7.06 21.46 0.13
N LEU A 195 7.22 20.67 1.19
CA LEU A 195 6.15 19.89 1.82
C LEU A 195 5.94 20.26 3.31
N LYS A 196 6.53 21.38 3.80
CA LYS A 196 6.32 21.85 5.17
C LYS A 196 4.82 21.85 5.52
N LYS A 197 4.45 20.98 6.49
CA LYS A 197 3.21 20.80 7.28
C LYS A 197 1.98 21.71 7.05
N SER A 198 1.64 22.02 5.80
CA SER A 198 0.25 22.14 5.38
C SER A 198 -0.02 20.89 4.56
N GLU A 199 -0.31 19.81 5.28
CA GLU A 199 -0.28 18.37 4.93
C GLU A 199 -1.30 17.97 3.84
N THR A 200 -1.75 18.94 3.06
CA THR A 200 -2.94 18.90 2.21
C THR A 200 -2.91 19.94 1.09
N ASP A 201 -1.82 20.70 0.94
CA ASP A 201 -1.70 21.78 -0.04
C ASP A 201 -1.62 21.24 -1.48
N ARG A 202 -2.79 21.09 -2.10
CA ARG A 202 -2.96 20.54 -3.44
C ARG A 202 -2.19 21.35 -4.49
N GLU A 203 -2.00 22.66 -4.29
CA GLU A 203 -1.27 23.50 -5.24
C GLU A 203 0.21 23.16 -5.20
N LYS A 204 0.83 23.08 -4.02
CA LYS A 204 2.23 22.66 -3.87
C LYS A 204 2.47 21.25 -4.39
N ILE A 205 1.55 20.31 -4.13
CA ILE A 205 1.65 18.94 -4.67
C ILE A 205 1.60 18.97 -6.20
N ARG A 206 0.71 19.79 -6.80
CA ARG A 206 0.61 19.93 -8.25
C ARG A 206 1.88 20.53 -8.85
N GLU A 207 2.43 21.58 -8.24
CA GLU A 207 3.69 22.22 -8.67
C GLU A 207 4.89 21.25 -8.58
N ALA A 208 4.94 20.45 -7.51
CA ALA A 208 5.90 19.38 -7.36
C ALA A 208 5.79 18.35 -8.50
N LYS A 209 4.58 17.88 -8.81
CA LYS A 209 4.34 16.94 -9.93
C LYS A 209 4.76 17.52 -11.29
N GLN A 210 4.58 18.82 -11.52
CA GLN A 210 5.00 19.49 -12.76
C GLN A 210 6.53 19.60 -12.93
N SER A 211 7.28 19.53 -11.83
CA SER A 211 8.74 19.63 -11.83
C SER A 211 9.42 18.34 -11.38
N ILE A 212 8.70 17.23 -11.45
CA ILE A 212 9.09 15.96 -10.82
C ILE A 212 10.45 15.43 -11.32
N ASP A 213 10.74 15.66 -12.60
CA ASP A 213 11.99 15.21 -13.23
C ASP A 213 13.26 15.86 -12.67
N LYS A 214 13.11 16.96 -11.91
CA LYS A 214 14.22 17.68 -11.28
C LYS A 214 14.65 17.07 -9.94
N PHE A 215 13.84 16.17 -9.37
CA PHE A 215 14.12 15.61 -8.05
C PHE A 215 14.87 14.27 -8.14
N PRO A 216 15.78 14.00 -7.20
CA PRO A 216 16.40 12.68 -7.06
C PRO A 216 15.33 11.60 -6.89
N ARG A 217 15.62 10.42 -7.44
CA ARG A 217 14.71 9.26 -7.42
C ARG A 217 15.35 8.12 -6.67
N LYS A 218 14.56 7.50 -5.80
CA LYS A 218 14.89 6.24 -5.12
C LYS A 218 14.02 5.14 -5.73
N ILE A 219 14.64 4.03 -6.11
CA ILE A 219 13.97 2.92 -6.79
C ILE A 219 13.96 1.71 -5.87
N ILE A 220 12.78 1.13 -5.65
CA ILE A 220 12.59 -0.10 -4.88
C ILE A 220 12.05 -1.17 -5.82
N VAL A 221 12.75 -2.31 -5.88
CA VAL A 221 12.42 -3.45 -6.76
C VAL A 221 12.17 -4.70 -5.91
N PRO A 222 11.02 -4.79 -5.24
CA PRO A 222 10.69 -5.97 -4.42
C PRO A 222 10.53 -7.22 -5.27
N GLU A 223 10.87 -8.39 -4.70
CA GLU A 223 10.63 -9.68 -5.34
C GLU A 223 9.22 -10.19 -5.09
N ILE A 224 8.80 -11.19 -5.89
CA ILE A 224 7.51 -11.86 -5.70
C ILE A 224 7.42 -12.40 -4.27
N GLY A 225 6.34 -12.04 -3.57
CA GLY A 225 6.07 -12.44 -2.20
C GLY A 225 6.68 -11.52 -1.13
N ASP A 226 7.48 -10.52 -1.51
CA ASP A 226 7.98 -9.51 -0.58
C ASP A 226 6.88 -8.53 -0.19
N LEU A 227 6.89 -8.10 1.07
CA LEU A 227 6.05 -7.03 1.60
C LEU A 227 6.86 -5.74 1.66
N VAL A 228 6.33 -4.67 1.07
CA VAL A 228 6.86 -3.31 1.19
C VAL A 228 5.95 -2.50 2.11
N ILE A 229 6.52 -1.76 3.06
CA ILE A 229 5.82 -0.75 3.87
C ILE A 229 6.64 0.55 3.80
N PHE A 230 6.02 1.68 3.49
CA PHE A 230 6.75 2.94 3.32
C PHE A 230 5.89 4.16 3.60
N GLN A 231 6.51 5.33 3.73
CA GLN A 231 5.84 6.62 3.97
C GLN A 231 5.09 7.14 2.73
N GLY A 232 4.14 6.36 2.20
CA GLY A 232 3.35 6.74 1.03
C GLY A 232 2.47 7.97 1.25
N GLY A 233 2.14 8.30 2.51
CA GLY A 233 1.44 9.51 2.88
C GLY A 233 2.23 10.80 2.62
N SER A 234 3.55 10.78 2.78
CA SER A 234 4.40 11.99 2.76
C SER A 234 5.42 12.03 1.61
N ILE A 235 5.72 10.89 0.98
CA ILE A 235 6.66 10.78 -0.13
C ILE A 235 5.87 10.70 -1.45
N LEU A 236 6.17 11.60 -2.41
CA LEU A 236 5.65 11.47 -3.77
C LEU A 236 6.20 10.21 -4.41
N HIS A 237 5.32 9.39 -4.96
CA HIS A 237 5.69 8.09 -5.49
C HIS A 237 4.83 7.65 -6.66
N CYS A 238 5.37 6.76 -7.48
CA CYS A 238 4.66 6.13 -8.59
C CYS A 238 5.13 4.69 -8.78
N ILE A 239 4.42 3.94 -9.62
CA ILE A 239 4.94 2.71 -10.19
C ILE A 239 5.41 3.04 -11.60
N ALA A 240 6.61 2.62 -11.97
CA ALA A 240 7.15 2.81 -13.31
C ALA A 240 6.28 2.13 -14.37
N ASP A 241 6.45 2.52 -15.64
CA ASP A 241 5.72 1.92 -16.74
C ASP A 241 5.89 0.41 -16.80
N ILE A 242 4.81 -0.30 -17.13
CA ILE A 242 4.82 -1.75 -17.29
C ILE A 242 5.22 -2.08 -18.73
N LEU A 243 6.36 -2.73 -18.89
CA LEU A 243 6.92 -3.11 -20.19
C LEU A 243 6.92 -4.63 -20.37
N GLY A 244 6.82 -5.08 -21.62
CA GLY A 244 6.78 -6.50 -21.98
C GLY A 244 5.35 -7.04 -22.12
N ASN A 245 5.15 -8.30 -21.76
CA ASN A 245 3.84 -8.99 -21.89
C ASN A 245 3.23 -9.43 -20.56
N GLU A 246 3.95 -9.28 -19.44
CA GLU A 246 3.47 -9.71 -18.13
C GLU A 246 2.84 -8.57 -17.33
N THR A 247 1.60 -8.80 -16.88
CA THR A 247 0.88 -7.89 -15.98
C THR A 247 1.55 -7.83 -14.61
N ARG A 248 1.85 -6.63 -14.10
CA ARG A 248 2.26 -6.46 -12.70
C ARG A 248 1.03 -6.58 -11.79
N ILE A 249 1.11 -7.45 -10.79
CA ILE A 249 0.01 -7.68 -9.84
C ILE A 249 0.52 -7.44 -8.43
N THR A 250 -0.18 -6.59 -7.68
CA THR A 250 0.12 -6.33 -6.25
C THR A 250 -1.14 -6.33 -5.42
N ILE A 251 -1.06 -6.86 -4.21
CA ILE A 251 -2.11 -6.76 -3.19
C ILE A 251 -1.64 -5.85 -2.06
N GLY A 252 -2.43 -4.85 -1.68
CA GLY A 252 -1.99 -3.89 -0.68
C GLY A 252 -3.03 -2.85 -0.29
N GLY A 253 -2.59 -1.89 0.51
CA GLY A 253 -3.42 -0.85 1.07
C GLY A 253 -2.60 0.20 1.84
N SER A 254 -3.20 0.74 2.88
CA SER A 254 -2.62 1.73 3.79
C SER A 254 -2.59 1.20 5.22
N LEU A 255 -1.66 1.73 6.03
CA LEU A 255 -1.57 1.52 7.47
C LEU A 255 -1.64 2.86 8.17
N ALA A 256 -2.28 2.91 9.35
CA ALA A 256 -2.09 4.02 10.25
C ALA A 256 -2.12 3.69 11.73
N LEU A 257 -1.35 4.45 12.52
CA LEU A 257 -1.45 4.38 13.98
C LEU A 257 -2.82 4.91 14.44
N SER A 258 -3.42 4.30 15.45
CA SER A 258 -4.54 4.89 16.17
C SER A 258 -4.15 6.24 16.79
N ARG A 259 -5.12 7.08 17.13
CA ARG A 259 -4.85 8.39 17.76
C ARG A 259 -4.03 8.27 19.05
N ASP A 260 -4.32 7.27 19.87
CA ASP A 260 -3.58 6.92 21.09
C ASP A 260 -2.28 6.14 20.85
N ARG A 261 -2.01 5.73 19.60
CA ARG A 261 -0.85 4.94 19.16
C ARG A 261 -0.75 3.54 19.76
N GLU A 262 -1.82 3.01 20.37
CA GLU A 262 -1.85 1.65 20.92
C GLU A 262 -2.18 0.59 19.86
N LYS A 263 -2.66 1.02 18.69
CA LYS A 263 -3.06 0.14 17.58
C LYS A 263 -2.50 0.59 16.25
N VAL A 264 -2.44 -0.35 15.31
CA VAL A 264 -2.25 -0.11 13.89
C VAL A 264 -3.52 -0.51 13.16
N TYR A 265 -4.16 0.44 12.50
CA TYR A 265 -5.21 0.19 11.53
C TYR A 265 -4.62 -0.10 10.16
N TYR A 266 -5.29 -0.94 9.38
CA TYR A 266 -4.96 -1.17 7.97
C TYR A 266 -6.21 -1.30 7.12
N TRP A 267 -6.19 -0.78 5.90
CA TRP A 267 -7.33 -0.78 4.98
C TRP A 267 -6.87 -0.51 3.53
N SER A 268 -7.78 -0.47 2.55
CA SER A 268 -7.52 0.05 1.19
C SER A 268 -8.68 0.84 0.61
#